data_AF-A0A1J3CI39-F1
#
_entry.id   AF-A0A1J3CI39-F1
#
_cell.length_a   1.000
_cell.length_b   1.000
_cell.length_c   1.000
_cell.angle_alpha   90.00
_cell.angle_beta   90.00
_cell.angle_gamma   90.00
#
_symmetry.space_group_name_H-M   'P 1'
#
loop_
_entity.id
_entity.type
_entity.pdbx_description
1 polymer ?
#
loop_
_entity_poly.entity_id
_entity_poly.type
_entity_poly.pdbx_seq_one_letter_code
_entity_poly.pdbx_strand_id
1 'polypeptide(L)'
;MERSLGLLLLVLGALAIIDIVQAQSPSQQGFISLDCGLAANEPSPYTDAGTELQFSSDATYIKSGNTGRVATNLEGRLMKPYATVRYFPEGIRNCYNLPVEKGRKHLVRAWFIYGNYDGRDVKPKFDLYLGPNPWATI
;
A
#
# COMPACT_ATOMS: atom_id res chain seq x y z
N MET A 1 15.89 39.52 36.95
CA MET A 1 16.59 38.31 36.52
C MET A 1 15.67 37.08 36.55
N GLU A 2 14.87 36.92 37.62
CA GLU A 2 13.99 35.75 37.82
C GLU A 2 12.82 35.62 36.82
N ARG A 3 12.20 36.73 36.40
CA ARG A 3 11.12 36.71 35.38
C ARG A 3 11.60 36.20 34.01
N SER A 4 12.86 36.45 33.66
CA SER A 4 13.43 35.99 32.38
C SER A 4 13.73 34.49 32.41
N LEU A 5 14.21 33.98 33.55
CA LEU A 5 14.48 32.56 33.76
C LEU A 5 13.19 31.73 33.77
N GLY A 6 12.11 32.23 34.38
CA GLY A 6 10.80 31.58 34.34
C GLY A 6 10.19 31.51 32.93
N LEU A 7 10.36 32.56 32.12
CA LEU A 7 9.93 32.55 30.72
C LEU A 7 10.72 31.54 29.88
N LEU A 8 12.05 31.49 30.10
CA LEU A 8 12.94 30.56 29.41
C LEU A 8 12.59 29.10 29.71
N LEU A 9 12.30 28.77 30.97
CA LEU A 9 11.87 27.43 31.39
C LEU A 9 10.52 27.02 30.79
N LEU A 10 9.57 27.95 30.65
CA LEU A 10 8.28 27.70 29.99
C LEU A 10 8.43 27.44 28.49
N VAL A 11 9.30 28.19 27.81
CA VAL A 11 9.60 27.99 26.38
C VAL A 11 10.28 26.65 26.15
N LEU A 12 11.27 26.30 26.98
CA LEU A 12 11.96 25.00 26.91
C LEU A 12 11.00 23.83 27.17
N GLY A 13 10.09 23.96 28.15
CA GLY A 13 9.06 22.97 28.41
C GLY A 13 8.07 22.80 27.27
N ALA A 14 7.64 23.90 26.63
CA ALA A 14 6.76 23.85 25.47
C ALA A 14 7.43 23.21 24.24
N LEU A 15 8.70 23.53 23.98
CA LEU A 15 9.48 22.90 22.91
C LEU A 15 9.66 21.41 23.14
N ALA A 16 9.96 21.00 24.38
CA ALA A 16 10.09 19.59 24.74
C ALA A 16 8.80 18.79 24.53
N ILE A 17 7.61 19.41 24.63
CA ILE A 17 6.32 18.74 24.36
C ILE A 17 6.09 18.57 22.84
N ILE A 18 6.55 19.51 22.01
CA ILE A 18 6.39 19.46 20.55
C ILE A 18 7.21 18.30 19.94
N ASP A 19 8.41 18.03 20.48
CA ASP A 19 9.27 16.95 20.01
C ASP A 19 8.70 15.54 20.30
N ILE A 20 7.86 15.39 21.34
CA ILE A 20 7.22 14.08 21.68
C ILE A 20 6.09 13.74 20.70
N VAL A 21 5.42 14.75 20.14
CA VAL A 21 4.28 14.55 19.22
C VAL A 21 4.75 14.01 17.86
N GLN A 22 5.97 14.30 17.41
CA GLN A 22 6.49 13.79 16.15
C GLN A 22 6.95 12.32 16.20
N ALA A 23 7.06 11.71 17.38
CA ALA A 23 7.54 10.34 17.54
C ALA A 23 6.48 9.24 17.34
N GLN A 24 5.20 9.59 17.10
CA GLN A 24 4.09 8.63 17.07
C GLN A 24 3.60 8.21 15.67
N SER A 25 4.29 8.61 14.60
CA SER A 25 4.07 7.97 13.29
C SER A 25 5.26 7.04 13.01
N PRO A 26 5.05 5.72 12.84
CA PRO A 26 6.08 4.87 12.27
C PRO A 26 6.50 5.53 10.97
N SER A 27 7.77 5.91 10.85
CA SER A 27 8.26 6.48 9.60
C SER A 27 8.11 5.40 8.53
N GLN A 28 7.04 5.47 7.73
CA GLN A 28 6.81 4.57 6.59
C GLN A 28 7.73 4.91 5.41
N GLN A 29 8.81 5.63 5.70
CA GLN A 29 9.76 6.15 4.75
C GLN A 29 10.51 4.98 4.12
N GLY A 30 10.21 4.71 2.85
CA GLY A 30 10.76 3.58 2.10
C GLY A 30 9.81 2.39 1.91
N PHE A 31 8.59 2.42 2.45
CA PHE A 31 7.56 1.43 2.11
C PHE A 31 6.75 1.88 0.90
N ILE A 32 6.49 0.95 -0.03
CA ILE A 32 5.55 1.11 -1.12
C ILE A 32 4.48 0.05 -0.93
N SER A 33 3.30 0.46 -0.45
CA SER A 33 2.12 -0.42 -0.36
C SER A 33 1.09 0.06 -1.37
N LEU A 34 0.68 -0.83 -2.27
CA LEU A 34 -0.25 -0.54 -3.35
C LEU A 34 -1.56 -1.28 -3.14
N ASP A 35 -2.67 -0.55 -3.25
CA ASP A 35 -4.01 -1.11 -3.35
C ASP A 35 -4.31 -1.35 -4.83
N CYS A 36 -4.24 -2.63 -5.21
CA CYS A 36 -4.37 -3.08 -6.59
C CYS A 36 -5.81 -2.96 -7.05
N GLY A 37 -6.10 -1.98 -7.90
CA GLY A 37 -7.44 -1.77 -8.45
C GLY A 37 -8.34 -0.87 -7.60
N LEU A 38 -7.76 -0.09 -6.68
CA LEU A 38 -8.47 0.99 -5.99
C LEU A 38 -9.15 1.93 -7.00
N ALA A 39 -10.45 2.17 -6.82
CA ALA A 39 -11.23 2.99 -7.72
C ALA A 39 -10.77 4.46 -7.70
N ALA A 40 -10.81 5.14 -8.85
CA ALA A 40 -10.29 6.51 -8.97
C ALA A 40 -11.05 7.56 -8.13
N ASN A 41 -12.27 7.25 -7.70
CA ASN A 41 -13.08 8.08 -6.82
C ASN A 41 -12.83 7.81 -5.33
N GLU A 42 -12.02 6.81 -4.98
CA GLU A 42 -11.64 6.51 -3.60
C GLU A 42 -10.43 7.35 -3.15
N PRO A 43 -10.35 7.74 -1.87
CA PRO A 43 -9.19 8.46 -1.34
C PRO A 43 -7.90 7.66 -1.47
N SER A 44 -6.84 8.30 -1.97
CA SER A 44 -5.48 7.77 -2.04
C SER A 44 -4.46 8.89 -1.86
N PRO A 45 -3.46 8.76 -0.97
CA PRO A 45 -3.21 7.61 -0.09
C PRO A 45 -4.21 7.53 1.08
N TYR A 46 -4.28 6.35 1.72
CA TYR A 46 -5.03 6.13 2.96
C TYR A 46 -4.28 5.15 3.88
N THR A 47 -4.51 5.23 5.20
CA THR A 47 -3.98 4.24 6.16
C THR A 47 -5.00 3.14 6.37
N ASP A 48 -4.62 1.89 6.10
CA ASP A 48 -5.45 0.73 6.41
C ASP A 48 -5.41 0.45 7.93
N ALA A 49 -6.58 0.33 8.54
CA ALA A 49 -6.71 0.14 9.98
C ALA A 49 -6.27 -1.25 10.46
N GLY A 50 -6.25 -2.25 9.59
CA GLY A 50 -5.90 -3.61 9.97
C GLY A 50 -4.40 -3.91 9.83
N THR A 51 -3.73 -3.37 8.81
CA THR A 51 -2.27 -3.53 8.65
C THR A 51 -1.48 -2.39 9.27
N GLU A 52 -2.12 -1.26 9.58
CA GLU A 52 -1.49 -0.01 10.00
C GLU A 52 -0.52 0.57 8.96
N LEU A 53 -0.75 0.26 7.67
CA LEU A 53 0.10 0.70 6.56
C LEU A 53 -0.63 1.73 5.71
N GLN A 54 0.10 2.72 5.20
CA GLN A 54 -0.38 3.61 4.16
C GLN A 54 -0.34 2.89 2.81
N PHE A 55 -1.51 2.80 2.19
CA PHE A 55 -1.71 2.30 0.84
C PHE A 55 -1.98 3.46 -0.11
N SER A 56 -1.41 3.37 -1.30
CA SER A 56 -1.73 4.24 -2.44
C SER A 56 -2.40 3.42 -3.54
N SER A 57 -3.19 4.07 -4.40
CA SER A 57 -3.66 3.46 -5.64
C SER A 57 -2.48 2.96 -6.48
N ASP A 58 -2.66 1.80 -7.09
CA ASP A 58 -1.68 1.20 -7.98
C ASP A 58 -1.63 1.83 -9.38
N ALA A 59 -2.57 2.72 -9.71
CA ALA A 59 -2.83 3.23 -11.05
C ALA A 59 -1.64 3.93 -11.72
N THR A 60 -0.71 4.51 -10.96
CA THR A 60 0.49 5.16 -11.51
C THR A 60 1.66 4.20 -11.74
N TYR A 61 1.58 2.98 -11.21
CA TYR A 61 2.63 1.98 -11.26
C TYR A 61 2.42 0.93 -12.37
N ILE A 62 1.23 0.87 -12.97
CA ILE A 62 0.85 -0.10 -14.01
C ILE A 62 0.01 0.59 -15.09
N LYS A 63 0.22 0.22 -16.36
CA LYS A 63 -0.46 0.84 -17.51
C LYS A 63 -1.58 -0.02 -18.10
N SER A 64 -1.73 -1.25 -17.63
CA SER A 64 -2.62 -2.26 -18.20
C SER A 64 -3.43 -2.97 -17.12
N GLY A 65 -4.33 -3.85 -17.56
CA GLY A 65 -5.22 -4.59 -16.69
C GLY A 65 -6.45 -3.79 -16.29
N ASN A 66 -7.45 -4.54 -15.86
CA ASN A 66 -8.73 -4.03 -15.43
C ASN A 66 -8.83 -4.13 -13.90
N THR A 67 -9.76 -3.38 -13.32
CA THR A 67 -10.05 -3.43 -11.89
C THR A 67 -11.34 -4.19 -11.64
N GLY A 68 -11.38 -4.94 -10.55
CA GLY A 68 -12.54 -5.71 -10.11
C GLY A 68 -12.74 -5.56 -8.61
N ARG A 69 -13.98 -5.74 -8.16
CA ARG A 69 -14.30 -5.86 -6.74
C ARG A 69 -14.59 -7.31 -6.43
N VAL A 70 -14.10 -7.80 -5.30
CA VAL A 70 -14.44 -9.14 -4.83
C VAL A 70 -15.95 -9.27 -4.61
N ALA A 71 -16.46 -10.50 -4.65
CA ALA A 71 -17.86 -10.78 -4.40
C ALA A 71 -18.31 -10.24 -3.03
N THR A 72 -19.53 -9.71 -2.95
CA THR A 72 -20.06 -8.99 -1.78
C THR A 72 -20.02 -9.82 -0.50
N ASN A 73 -20.13 -11.14 -0.59
CA ASN A 73 -20.04 -12.05 0.57
C ASN A 73 -18.62 -12.14 1.18
N LEU A 74 -17.59 -11.70 0.45
CA LEU A 74 -16.20 -11.67 0.90
C LEU A 74 -15.77 -10.27 1.34
N GLU A 75 -16.40 -9.22 0.85
CA GLU A 75 -15.99 -7.82 1.06
C GLU A 75 -15.83 -7.46 2.55
N GLY A 76 -16.83 -7.79 3.38
CA GLY A 76 -16.78 -7.52 4.82
C GLY A 76 -15.84 -8.42 5.64
N ARG A 77 -15.17 -9.38 4.99
CA ARG A 77 -14.22 -10.32 5.62
C ARG A 77 -12.77 -9.99 5.28
N LEU A 78 -12.55 -9.06 4.37
CA LEU A 78 -11.24 -8.68 3.87
C LEU A 78 -10.88 -7.28 4.36
N MET A 79 -9.57 -7.06 4.51
CA MET A 79 -9.02 -5.74 4.78
C MET A 79 -9.25 -4.86 3.54
N LYS A 80 -9.31 -3.53 3.71
CA LYS A 80 -9.58 -2.61 2.59
C LYS A 80 -8.69 -2.85 1.36
N PRO A 81 -7.35 -3.03 1.46
CA PRO A 81 -6.48 -3.23 0.29
C PRO A 81 -6.71 -4.55 -0.45
N TYR A 82 -7.59 -5.42 0.06
CA TYR A 82 -7.92 -6.73 -0.50
C TYR A 82 -9.36 -6.82 -1.02
N ALA A 83 -10.16 -5.75 -0.87
CA ALA A 83 -11.54 -5.71 -1.35
C ALA A 83 -11.62 -5.47 -2.87
N THR A 84 -10.60 -4.85 -3.44
CA THR A 84 -10.42 -4.66 -4.89
C THR A 84 -9.21 -5.42 -5.39
N VAL A 85 -9.25 -5.76 -6.68
CA VAL A 85 -8.19 -6.48 -7.37
C VAL A 85 -7.88 -5.82 -8.71
N ARG A 86 -6.61 -5.90 -9.13
CA ARG A 86 -6.23 -5.73 -10.52
C ARG A 86 -6.08 -7.08 -11.19
N TYR A 87 -6.71 -7.26 -12.34
CA TYR A 87 -6.64 -8.49 -13.13
C TYR A 87 -6.25 -8.20 -14.58
N PHE A 88 -5.70 -9.20 -15.25
CA PHE A 88 -5.09 -9.06 -16.56
C PHE A 88 -5.70 -10.08 -17.54
N PRO A 89 -6.82 -9.76 -18.21
CA PRO A 89 -7.43 -10.66 -19.18
C PRO A 89 -6.68 -10.66 -20.52
N GLU A 90 -5.88 -9.63 -20.76
CA GLU A 90 -5.14 -9.41 -22.00
C GLU A 90 -3.64 -9.20 -21.72
N GLY A 91 -2.85 -9.47 -22.75
CA GLY A 91 -1.39 -9.34 -22.72
C GLY A 91 -0.70 -10.58 -22.15
N ILE A 92 0.50 -10.85 -22.67
CA ILE A 92 1.33 -11.98 -22.23
C ILE A 92 2.05 -11.64 -20.92
N ARG A 93 2.39 -10.36 -20.71
CA ARG A 93 3.13 -9.88 -19.55
C ARG A 93 2.72 -8.46 -19.17
N ASN A 94 2.35 -8.28 -17.91
CA ASN A 94 1.90 -7.01 -17.35
C ASN A 94 2.86 -6.61 -16.21
N CYS A 95 3.53 -5.46 -16.35
CA CYS A 95 4.67 -5.10 -15.49
C CYS A 95 4.38 -3.87 -14.63
N TYR A 96 4.46 -4.03 -13.32
CA TYR A 96 4.53 -2.89 -12.41
C TYR A 96 5.92 -2.24 -12.48
N ASN A 97 5.96 -0.93 -12.59
CA ASN A 97 7.19 -0.15 -12.55
C ASN A 97 7.33 0.55 -11.20
N LEU A 98 8.08 -0.07 -10.28
CA LEU A 98 8.25 0.43 -8.92
C LEU A 98 9.55 1.24 -8.80
N PRO A 99 9.51 2.45 -8.22
CA PRO A 99 10.71 3.24 -7.95
C PRO A 99 11.50 2.56 -6.83
N VAL A 100 12.63 1.96 -7.18
CA VAL A 100 13.51 1.29 -6.22
C VAL A 100 14.92 1.86 -6.32
N GLU A 101 15.58 1.96 -5.18
CA GLU A 101 16.98 2.36 -5.13
C GLU A 101 17.90 1.20 -5.56
N LYS A 102 18.76 1.47 -6.54
CA LYS A 102 19.76 0.51 -7.01
C LYS A 102 20.75 0.19 -5.89
N GLY A 103 21.05 -1.10 -5.71
CA GLY A 103 22.01 -1.57 -4.69
C GLY A 103 21.41 -1.74 -3.29
N ARG A 104 20.16 -1.30 -3.06
CA ARG A 104 19.42 -1.58 -1.82
C ARG A 104 18.72 -2.94 -1.92
N LYS A 105 18.74 -3.71 -0.82
CA LYS A 105 17.93 -4.94 -0.69
C LYS A 105 16.50 -4.55 -0.33
N HIS A 106 15.53 -5.13 -1.03
CA HIS A 106 14.10 -4.86 -0.84
C HIS A 106 13.38 -6.15 -0.46
N LEU A 107 12.42 -6.05 0.46
CA LEU A 107 11.46 -7.11 0.73
C LEU A 107 10.23 -6.90 -0.16
N VAL A 108 9.98 -7.82 -1.08
CA VAL A 108 8.80 -7.78 -1.95
C VAL A 108 7.76 -8.76 -1.42
N ARG A 109 6.53 -8.28 -1.24
CA ARG A 109 5.36 -9.10 -0.87
C ARG A 109 4.25 -8.84 -1.89
N ALA A 110 3.66 -9.90 -2.42
CA ALA A 110 2.52 -9.82 -3.31
C ALA A 110 1.37 -10.65 -2.72
N TRP A 111 0.16 -10.09 -2.73
CA TRP A 111 -1.05 -10.74 -2.24
C TRP A 111 -1.96 -11.06 -3.42
N PHE A 112 -2.49 -12.28 -3.45
CA PHE A 112 -3.32 -12.77 -4.55
C PHE A 112 -4.67 -13.25 -4.01
N ILE A 113 -5.74 -12.58 -4.42
CA ILE A 113 -7.11 -12.92 -4.08
C ILE A 113 -7.90 -12.92 -5.38
N TYR A 114 -8.57 -14.02 -5.70
CA TYR A 114 -9.50 -14.07 -6.82
C TYR A 114 -10.85 -13.45 -6.42
N GLY A 115 -11.37 -13.79 -5.25
CA GLY A 115 -12.60 -13.19 -4.71
C GLY A 115 -13.84 -13.30 -5.61
N ASN A 116 -13.82 -14.14 -6.66
CA ASN A 116 -14.88 -14.25 -7.65
C ASN A 116 -15.32 -12.90 -8.26
N TYR A 117 -14.37 -12.00 -8.53
CA TYR A 117 -14.65 -10.63 -9.01
C TYR A 117 -15.41 -10.59 -10.34
N ASP A 118 -15.37 -11.66 -11.14
CA ASP A 118 -16.02 -11.79 -12.45
C ASP A 118 -17.21 -12.75 -12.45
N GLY A 119 -17.57 -13.32 -11.29
CA GLY A 119 -18.69 -14.25 -11.14
C GLY A 119 -18.51 -15.61 -11.81
N ARG A 120 -17.30 -15.95 -12.31
CA ARG A 120 -17.07 -17.20 -13.07
C ARG A 120 -16.72 -18.38 -12.18
N ASP A 121 -16.27 -18.14 -10.96
CA ASP A 121 -15.72 -19.12 -10.03
C ASP A 121 -14.57 -19.96 -10.62
N VAL A 122 -13.79 -19.36 -11.53
CA VAL A 122 -12.63 -19.99 -12.16
C VAL A 122 -11.39 -19.22 -11.76
N LYS A 123 -10.57 -19.83 -10.89
CA LYS A 123 -9.33 -19.21 -10.43
C LYS A 123 -8.32 -19.11 -11.58
N PRO A 124 -7.68 -17.95 -11.78
CA PRO A 124 -6.62 -17.82 -12.76
C PRO A 124 -5.36 -18.57 -12.30
N LYS A 125 -4.52 -18.94 -13.26
CA LYS A 125 -3.16 -19.44 -13.04
C LYS A 125 -2.19 -18.59 -13.84
N PHE A 126 -1.12 -18.11 -13.21
CA PHE A 126 -0.15 -17.26 -13.88
C PHE A 126 1.22 -17.30 -13.22
N ASP A 127 2.24 -16.90 -13.97
CA ASP A 127 3.60 -16.80 -13.48
C ASP A 127 3.95 -15.38 -13.02
N LEU A 128 4.67 -15.29 -11.93
CA LEU A 128 5.17 -14.07 -11.34
C LEU A 128 6.68 -13.97 -11.53
N TYR A 129 7.15 -12.79 -11.95
CA TYR A 129 8.55 -12.51 -12.23
C TYR A 129 9.03 -11.28 -11.46
N LEU A 130 10.27 -11.31 -10.97
CA LEU A 130 10.99 -10.14 -10.46
C LEU A 130 12.04 -9.72 -11.49
N GLY A 131 11.74 -8.66 -12.25
CA GLY A 131 12.52 -8.33 -13.44
C GLY A 131 12.51 -9.52 -14.41
N PRO A 132 13.66 -9.96 -14.96
CA PRO A 132 13.70 -11.10 -15.87
C PRO A 132 13.55 -12.47 -15.18
N ASN A 133 13.62 -12.53 -13.85
CA ASN A 133 13.77 -13.80 -13.12
C ASN A 133 12.40 -14.36 -12.69
N PRO A 134 12.12 -15.67 -12.91
CA PRO A 134 10.95 -16.32 -12.35
C PRO A 134 10.98 -16.24 -10.82
N TRP A 135 9.83 -15.95 -10.22
CA TRP A 135 9.67 -15.92 -8.77
C TRP A 135 8.76 -17.04 -8.28
N ALA A 136 7.54 -17.14 -8.81
CA ALA A 136 6.56 -18.15 -8.42
C ALA A 136 5.50 -18.35 -9.51
N THR A 137 4.81 -19.49 -9.47
CA THR A 137 3.55 -19.70 -10.19
C THR A 137 2.42 -19.67 -9.16
N ILE A 138 1.37 -18.89 -9.44
CA ILE A 138 0.17 -18.76 -8.62
C ILE A 138 -0.95 -19.61 -9.22
#